data_AF-A0A9W7ZDT6-F1
#
_entry.id   AF-A0A9W7ZDT6-F1
#
_cell.length_a   1.000
_cell.length_b   1.000
_cell.length_c   1.000
_cell.angle_alpha   90.00
_cell.angle_beta   90.00
_cell.angle_gamma   90.00
#
_symmetry.space_group_name_H-M   'P 1'
#
loop_
_entity.id
_entity.type
_entity.pdbx_description
1 polymer ?
#
loop_
_entity_poly.entity_id
_entity_poly.type
_entity_poly.pdbx_seq_one_letter_code
_entity_poly.pdbx_strand_id
1 'polypeptide(L)'
;MVKLNFWLPFDTLDTFPCINTSAIKVVTVVNVPRKVPWEKISNQPTPTSMTFDKLHTLDLSSGRDLYTAETQPYLDPKVIFDNAPKVQLPSLKYLNIEKCPHEYLALFKHCQIEEMESLYICGTLSHIRHSPAVKLKKARELSVFIECAYPNEQESFYKLTNQLFGDIVTTSSELTLCEFPFRVDFNRISWINLTDLICSMRMDVLEIPTLLSQLPCLKSLLISRISFTDASQAVGDYQSPEWHKLVATPIETHIKSLIIYEYFHEYSESFAAGVYLYFMARIPSMQKAPASITP
;
A
#
# COMPACT_ATOMS: atom_id res chain seq x y z
N MET A 1 -18.63 22.21 6.09
CA MET A 1 -17.96 21.08 5.39
C MET A 1 -18.95 19.93 5.38
N VAL A 2 -19.40 19.45 4.21
CA VAL A 2 -20.34 18.33 4.16
C VAL A 2 -19.51 17.04 4.27
N LYS A 3 -19.59 16.40 5.44
CA LYS A 3 -19.07 15.05 5.70
C LYS A 3 -20.28 14.13 5.85
N LEU A 4 -20.18 12.93 5.29
CA LEU A 4 -21.24 11.94 5.37
C LEU A 4 -20.64 10.65 5.92
N ASN A 5 -21.00 10.33 7.15
CA ASN A 5 -20.57 9.13 7.86
C ASN A 5 -21.80 8.30 8.17
N PHE A 6 -21.87 7.07 7.69
CA PHE A 6 -22.98 6.19 8.03
C PHE A 6 -22.53 4.76 8.25
N TRP A 7 -23.22 4.13 9.19
CA TRP A 7 -23.04 2.77 9.64
C TRP A 7 -24.27 2.01 9.20
N LEU A 8 -24.11 1.12 8.23
CA LEU A 8 -25.24 0.36 7.73
C LEU A 8 -25.42 -0.90 8.59
N PRO A 9 -26.66 -1.22 9.01
CA PRO A 9 -26.98 -2.58 9.40
C PRO A 9 -26.72 -3.47 8.17
N PHE A 10 -25.98 -4.56 8.34
CA PHE A 10 -25.61 -5.46 7.24
C PHE A 10 -26.82 -5.77 6.33
N ASP A 11 -26.62 -5.70 5.01
CA ASP A 11 -27.60 -6.02 3.96
C ASP A 11 -28.84 -5.13 3.84
N THR A 12 -28.95 -4.04 4.62
CA THR A 12 -30.06 -3.09 4.46
C THR A 12 -29.66 -1.91 3.57
N LEU A 13 -30.28 -1.81 2.40
CA LEU A 13 -30.13 -0.66 1.50
C LEU A 13 -31.05 0.49 1.88
N ASP A 14 -32.10 0.24 2.67
CA ASP A 14 -33.15 1.20 2.99
C ASP A 14 -32.62 2.44 3.73
N THR A 15 -31.55 2.27 4.51
CA THR A 15 -30.90 3.34 5.27
C THR A 15 -29.81 4.08 4.50
N PHE A 16 -29.53 3.71 3.24
CA PHE A 16 -28.49 4.38 2.46
C PHE A 16 -28.94 5.81 2.07
N PRO A 17 -28.19 6.85 2.47
CA PRO A 17 -28.58 8.24 2.24
C PRO A 17 -28.39 8.66 0.78
N CYS A 18 -29.21 9.62 0.32
CA CYS A 18 -28.94 10.31 -0.93
C CYS A 18 -27.65 11.13 -0.81
N ILE A 19 -26.73 10.99 -1.77
CA ILE A 19 -25.43 11.68 -1.74
C ILE A 19 -25.44 12.80 -2.78
N ASN A 20 -25.19 14.05 -2.36
CA ASN A 20 -24.94 15.14 -3.30
C ASN A 20 -23.46 15.15 -3.71
N THR A 21 -23.18 14.62 -4.89
CA THR A 21 -21.82 14.44 -5.42
C THR A 21 -21.05 15.77 -5.62
N SER A 22 -21.75 16.90 -5.81
CA SER A 22 -21.15 18.21 -6.08
C SER A 22 -20.64 18.97 -4.84
N ALA A 23 -21.08 18.55 -3.65
CA ALA A 23 -20.78 19.25 -2.39
C ALA A 23 -20.01 18.38 -1.39
N ILE A 24 -20.12 17.06 -1.50
CA ILE A 24 -19.57 16.12 -0.55
C ILE A 24 -18.03 16.15 -0.57
N LYS A 25 -17.40 16.22 0.62
CA LYS A 25 -15.93 16.23 0.75
C LYS A 25 -15.36 14.97 1.36
N VAL A 26 -16.12 14.32 2.24
CA VAL A 26 -15.71 13.11 2.95
C VAL A 26 -16.90 12.17 2.96
N VAL A 27 -16.69 10.94 2.51
CA VAL A 27 -17.64 9.84 2.61
C VAL A 27 -16.98 8.72 3.38
N THR A 28 -17.59 8.32 4.49
CA THR A 28 -17.23 7.12 5.24
C THR A 28 -18.45 6.20 5.29
N VAL A 29 -18.30 4.99 4.77
CA VAL A 29 -19.33 3.95 4.78
C VAL A 29 -18.79 2.74 5.51
N VAL A 30 -19.36 2.48 6.69
CA VAL A 30 -19.05 1.26 7.46
C VAL A 30 -20.15 0.24 7.21
N ASN A 31 -19.75 -1.02 7.00
CA ASN A 31 -20.59 -2.13 6.57
C ASN A 31 -21.21 -1.89 5.20
N VAL A 32 -20.36 -1.60 4.21
CA VAL A 32 -20.80 -1.48 2.82
C VAL A 32 -21.69 -2.66 2.39
N PRO A 33 -22.89 -2.39 1.83
CA PRO A 33 -23.81 -3.44 1.39
C PRO A 33 -23.26 -4.07 0.12
N ARG A 34 -23.53 -5.34 -0.18
CA ARG A 34 -22.96 -6.01 -1.37
C ARG A 34 -23.25 -5.32 -2.70
N LYS A 35 -24.46 -4.78 -2.85
CA LYS A 35 -24.86 -4.00 -4.02
C LYS A 35 -24.69 -2.52 -3.75
N VAL A 36 -24.03 -1.82 -4.66
CA VAL A 36 -23.93 -0.36 -4.63
C VAL A 36 -25.29 0.21 -5.07
N PRO A 37 -25.99 1.01 -4.25
CA PRO A 37 -27.25 1.65 -4.65
C PRO A 37 -26.96 2.90 -5.50
N TRP A 38 -26.50 2.69 -6.73
CA TRP A 38 -26.09 3.76 -7.66
C TRP A 38 -27.17 4.82 -7.86
N GLU A 39 -28.43 4.39 -7.85
CA GLU A 39 -29.61 5.25 -7.99
C GLU A 39 -29.77 6.23 -6.82
N LYS A 40 -29.42 5.81 -5.60
CA LYS A 40 -29.46 6.68 -4.42
C LYS A 40 -28.31 7.68 -4.40
N ILE A 41 -27.17 7.32 -4.99
CA ILE A 41 -25.98 8.17 -5.07
C ILE A 41 -26.13 9.22 -6.17
N SER A 42 -26.67 8.83 -7.34
CA SER A 42 -26.79 9.72 -8.51
C SER A 42 -28.06 10.58 -8.50
N ASN A 43 -29.06 10.22 -7.70
CA ASN A 43 -30.44 10.68 -7.84
C ASN A 43 -31.03 10.40 -9.24
N GLN A 44 -30.50 9.40 -9.96
CA GLN A 44 -30.98 8.95 -11.27
C GLN A 44 -31.33 7.46 -11.22
N PRO A 45 -32.40 6.99 -11.89
CA PRO A 45 -32.77 5.56 -11.85
C PRO A 45 -31.69 4.63 -12.44
N THR A 46 -30.98 5.10 -13.46
CA THR A 46 -29.96 4.33 -14.19
C THR A 46 -28.79 5.26 -14.54
N PRO A 47 -27.91 5.59 -13.58
CA PRO A 47 -26.79 6.47 -13.86
C PRO A 47 -25.83 5.82 -14.84
N THR A 48 -25.39 6.59 -15.83
CA THR A 48 -24.32 6.17 -16.74
C THR A 48 -22.97 6.76 -16.33
N SER A 49 -23.00 7.90 -15.62
CA SER A 49 -21.80 8.55 -15.09
C SER A 49 -22.09 9.40 -13.85
N MET A 50 -21.08 9.56 -12.99
CA MET A 50 -21.13 10.41 -11.81
C MET A 50 -19.75 11.03 -11.57
N THR A 51 -19.73 12.31 -11.20
CA THR A 51 -18.49 13.01 -10.83
C THR A 51 -18.62 13.56 -9.41
N PHE A 52 -17.61 13.30 -8.59
CA PHE A 52 -17.48 13.81 -7.23
C PHE A 52 -16.39 14.88 -7.19
N ASP A 53 -16.73 16.09 -7.64
CA ASP A 53 -15.74 17.17 -7.85
C ASP A 53 -14.98 17.56 -6.59
N LYS A 54 -15.61 17.41 -5.42
CA LYS A 54 -15.08 17.87 -4.14
C LYS A 54 -14.77 16.74 -3.18
N LEU A 55 -14.89 15.47 -3.55
CA LEU A 55 -14.60 14.37 -2.64
C LEU A 55 -13.08 14.22 -2.47
N HIS A 56 -12.59 14.43 -1.26
CA HIS A 56 -11.17 14.32 -0.92
C HIS A 56 -10.87 13.00 -0.18
N THR A 57 -11.83 12.50 0.60
CA THR A 57 -11.70 11.27 1.38
C THR A 57 -12.85 10.33 1.06
N LEU A 58 -12.51 9.11 0.67
CA LEU A 58 -13.44 8.00 0.52
C LEU A 58 -12.97 6.85 1.39
N ASP A 59 -13.78 6.48 2.36
CA ASP A 59 -13.53 5.40 3.29
C ASP A 59 -14.68 4.40 3.19
N LEU A 60 -14.35 3.20 2.75
CA LEU A 60 -15.26 2.09 2.58
C LEU A 60 -14.75 0.95 3.46
N SER A 61 -15.56 0.51 4.41
CA SER A 61 -15.23 -0.63 5.25
C SER A 61 -16.39 -1.60 5.41
N SER A 62 -16.07 -2.87 5.63
CA SER A 62 -17.05 -3.89 5.99
C SER A 62 -16.59 -4.63 7.24
N GLY A 63 -17.39 -4.59 8.29
CA GLY A 63 -17.17 -5.40 9.49
C GLY A 63 -17.57 -6.87 9.33
N ARG A 64 -17.97 -7.32 8.13
CA ARG A 64 -18.26 -8.73 7.90
C ARG A 64 -16.97 -9.52 7.93
N ASP A 65 -17.04 -10.66 8.60
CA ASP A 65 -15.99 -11.66 8.51
C ASP A 65 -15.89 -12.14 7.06
N LEU A 66 -14.71 -11.97 6.44
CA LEU A 66 -14.48 -12.29 5.03
C LEU A 66 -14.76 -13.77 4.73
N TYR A 67 -14.61 -14.65 5.72
CA TYR A 67 -14.97 -16.07 5.62
C TYR A 67 -16.45 -16.30 5.30
N THR A 68 -17.35 -15.44 5.78
CA THR A 68 -18.79 -15.53 5.45
C THR A 68 -19.10 -14.97 4.06
N ALA A 69 -18.27 -14.06 3.53
CA ALA A 69 -18.42 -13.52 2.19
C ALA A 69 -18.05 -14.56 1.11
N GLU A 70 -17.01 -15.38 1.35
CA GLU A 70 -16.52 -16.41 0.41
C GLU A 70 -17.46 -17.61 0.22
N THR A 71 -18.37 -17.87 1.16
CA THR A 71 -19.35 -18.98 1.07
C THR A 71 -20.55 -18.71 0.16
N GLN A 72 -20.72 -17.48 -0.35
CA GLN A 72 -21.84 -17.14 -1.22
C GLN A 72 -21.37 -17.05 -2.68
N PRO A 73 -22.22 -17.46 -3.66
CA PRO A 73 -21.80 -17.62 -5.05
C PRO A 73 -21.23 -16.31 -5.59
N TYR A 74 -19.99 -16.42 -6.07
CA TYR A 74 -19.27 -15.35 -6.73
C TYR A 74 -20.04 -14.89 -7.97
N LEU A 75 -20.48 -13.63 -7.98
CA LEU A 75 -21.00 -13.01 -9.21
C LEU A 75 -19.82 -12.77 -10.14
N ASP A 76 -19.98 -13.07 -11.44
CA ASP A 76 -18.90 -12.85 -12.40
C ASP A 76 -18.53 -11.34 -12.40
N PRO A 77 -17.28 -10.98 -12.09
CA PRO A 77 -16.81 -9.59 -12.04
C PRO A 77 -17.09 -8.86 -13.35
N LYS A 78 -17.07 -9.55 -14.50
CA LYS A 78 -17.42 -8.92 -15.78
C LYS A 78 -18.84 -8.35 -15.77
N VAL A 79 -19.80 -9.11 -15.24
CA VAL A 79 -21.21 -8.70 -15.18
C VAL A 79 -21.41 -7.50 -14.25
N ILE A 80 -20.65 -7.44 -13.17
CA ILE A 80 -20.67 -6.31 -12.22
C ILE A 80 -20.03 -5.06 -12.84
N PHE A 81 -18.88 -5.23 -13.48
CA PHE A 81 -18.07 -4.12 -13.97
C PHE A 81 -18.58 -3.48 -15.27
N ASP A 82 -19.35 -4.19 -16.09
CA ASP A 82 -19.84 -3.66 -17.37
C ASP A 82 -21.14 -2.87 -17.22
N ASN A 83 -21.88 -3.09 -16.12
CA ASN A 83 -23.12 -2.38 -15.80
C ASN A 83 -22.93 -1.24 -14.78
N ALA A 84 -21.70 -1.04 -14.28
CA ALA A 84 -21.42 0.02 -13.31
C ALA A 84 -21.34 1.40 -14.00
N PRO A 85 -21.87 2.47 -13.39
CA PRO A 85 -21.70 3.82 -13.89
C PRO A 85 -20.23 4.22 -13.92
N LYS A 86 -19.86 5.08 -14.87
CA LYS A 86 -18.53 5.69 -14.90
C LYS A 86 -18.42 6.71 -13.76
N VAL A 87 -17.67 6.36 -12.71
CA VAL A 87 -17.40 7.27 -11.59
C VAL A 87 -16.08 8.02 -11.81
N GLN A 88 -16.07 9.31 -11.49
CA GLN A 88 -14.89 10.17 -11.54
C GLN A 88 -14.68 10.84 -10.18
N LEU A 89 -13.44 10.75 -9.67
CA LEU A 89 -13.04 11.23 -8.35
C LEU A 89 -11.82 12.18 -8.45
N PRO A 90 -11.92 13.32 -9.17
CA PRO A 90 -10.77 14.12 -9.56
C PRO A 90 -10.00 14.76 -8.39
N SER A 91 -10.67 14.97 -7.25
CA SER A 91 -10.08 15.61 -6.06
C SER A 91 -9.73 14.62 -4.94
N LEU A 92 -9.82 13.31 -5.20
CA LEU A 92 -9.61 12.29 -4.19
C LEU A 92 -8.14 12.22 -3.78
N LYS A 93 -7.90 12.33 -2.47
CA LYS A 93 -6.58 12.32 -1.85
C LYS A 93 -6.38 11.19 -0.86
N TYR A 94 -7.46 10.70 -0.26
CA TYR A 94 -7.42 9.64 0.74
C TYR A 94 -8.43 8.57 0.36
N LEU A 95 -7.95 7.34 0.19
CA LEU A 95 -8.77 6.18 -0.13
C LEU A 95 -8.49 5.07 0.87
N ASN A 96 -9.52 4.68 1.62
CA ASN A 96 -9.51 3.49 2.48
C ASN A 96 -10.51 2.47 1.93
N ILE A 97 -10.04 1.25 1.70
CA ILE A 97 -10.86 0.10 1.30
C ILE A 97 -10.53 -1.05 2.24
N GLU A 98 -11.41 -1.30 3.19
CA GLU A 98 -11.24 -2.34 4.19
C GLU A 98 -12.32 -3.41 4.05
N LYS A 99 -11.93 -4.64 3.71
CA LYS A 99 -12.81 -5.81 3.64
C LYS A 99 -14.06 -5.62 2.77
N CYS A 100 -13.99 -4.71 1.80
CA CYS A 100 -15.13 -4.32 0.99
C CYS A 100 -15.50 -5.40 -0.04
N PRO A 101 -16.80 -5.58 -0.34
CA PRO A 101 -17.25 -6.39 -1.46
C PRO A 101 -16.61 -5.90 -2.77
N HIS A 102 -16.19 -6.85 -3.61
CA HIS A 102 -15.49 -6.58 -4.87
C HIS A 102 -16.31 -5.70 -5.84
N GLU A 103 -17.62 -5.66 -5.70
CA GLU A 103 -18.52 -4.80 -6.46
C GLU A 103 -18.20 -3.31 -6.31
N TYR A 104 -17.66 -2.89 -5.15
CA TYR A 104 -17.28 -1.49 -4.92
C TYR A 104 -15.97 -1.13 -5.60
N LEU A 105 -15.13 -2.12 -5.88
CA LEU A 105 -13.89 -1.89 -6.63
C LEU A 105 -14.20 -1.42 -8.05
N ALA A 106 -15.42 -1.68 -8.57
CA ALA A 106 -15.91 -1.19 -9.85
C ALA A 106 -15.85 0.34 -9.97
N LEU A 107 -15.98 1.05 -8.84
CA LEU A 107 -15.82 2.51 -8.74
C LEU A 107 -14.53 2.97 -9.43
N PHE A 108 -13.48 2.16 -9.36
CA PHE A 108 -12.15 2.56 -9.77
C PHE A 108 -11.77 2.13 -11.19
N LYS A 109 -12.62 1.36 -11.90
CA LYS A 109 -12.32 0.82 -13.25
C LYS A 109 -11.93 1.89 -14.27
N HIS A 110 -12.51 3.08 -14.14
CA HIS A 110 -12.27 4.20 -15.03
C HIS A 110 -11.78 5.45 -14.29
N CYS A 111 -11.40 5.30 -13.02
CA CYS A 111 -10.84 6.40 -12.25
C CYS A 111 -9.35 6.53 -12.53
N GLN A 112 -8.97 7.68 -13.07
CA GLN A 112 -7.60 8.15 -13.03
C GLN A 112 -7.50 9.13 -11.88
N ILE A 113 -6.64 8.82 -10.91
CA ILE A 113 -6.42 9.68 -9.74
C ILE A 113 -5.08 10.37 -9.94
N GLU A 114 -5.15 11.69 -10.12
CA GLU A 114 -3.98 12.51 -10.43
C GLU A 114 -3.03 12.60 -9.23
N GLU A 115 -3.57 12.83 -8.02
CA GLU A 115 -2.78 13.03 -6.81
C GLU A 115 -3.41 12.31 -5.62
N MET A 116 -2.76 11.25 -5.14
CA MET A 116 -3.13 10.53 -3.93
C MET A 116 -2.18 10.89 -2.79
N GLU A 117 -2.71 11.21 -1.61
CA GLU A 117 -1.90 11.38 -0.40
C GLU A 117 -1.80 10.05 0.35
N SER A 118 -2.89 9.29 0.48
CA SER A 118 -2.88 7.98 1.14
C SER A 118 -3.84 6.99 0.49
N LEU A 119 -3.34 5.80 0.19
CA LEU A 119 -4.14 4.64 -0.22
C LEU A 119 -3.95 3.50 0.78
N TYR A 120 -5.03 2.99 1.33
CA TYR A 120 -5.06 1.79 2.17
C TYR A 120 -6.03 0.76 1.59
N ILE A 121 -5.55 -0.47 1.40
CA ILE A 121 -6.36 -1.60 0.96
C ILE A 121 -6.14 -2.76 1.92
N CYS A 122 -7.23 -3.29 2.49
CA CYS A 122 -7.25 -4.45 3.37
C CYS A 122 -8.31 -5.46 2.94
N GLY A 123 -7.96 -6.76 2.92
CA GLY A 123 -8.89 -7.84 2.61
C GLY A 123 -8.17 -9.17 2.34
N THR A 124 -8.86 -10.22 1.90
CA THR A 124 -8.15 -11.43 1.41
C THR A 124 -7.67 -11.21 -0.02
N LEU A 125 -6.72 -12.03 -0.48
CA LEU A 125 -6.20 -11.92 -1.85
C LEU A 125 -7.28 -12.18 -2.90
N SER A 126 -8.22 -13.09 -2.60
CA SER A 126 -9.34 -13.41 -3.48
C SER A 126 -10.24 -12.19 -3.74
N HIS A 127 -10.39 -11.31 -2.75
CA HIS A 127 -11.15 -10.05 -2.88
C HIS A 127 -10.41 -9.04 -3.75
N ILE A 128 -9.09 -8.89 -3.56
CA ILE A 128 -8.34 -7.77 -4.14
C ILE A 128 -7.81 -8.12 -5.54
N ARG A 129 -7.59 -9.39 -5.88
CA ARG A 129 -7.12 -9.84 -7.23
C ARG A 129 -8.03 -9.41 -8.39
N HIS A 130 -9.28 -9.05 -8.10
CA HIS A 130 -10.28 -8.60 -9.07
C HIS A 130 -10.46 -7.08 -9.07
N SER A 131 -9.66 -6.35 -8.28
CA SER A 131 -9.61 -4.90 -8.34
C SER A 131 -9.27 -4.46 -9.75
N PRO A 132 -10.00 -3.51 -10.33
CA PRO A 132 -9.53 -2.92 -11.57
C PRO A 132 -8.22 -2.17 -11.33
N ALA A 133 -7.43 -2.01 -12.38
CA ALA A 133 -6.21 -1.23 -12.34
C ALA A 133 -6.53 0.22 -11.92
N VAL A 134 -6.17 0.58 -10.70
CA VAL A 134 -6.25 1.97 -10.22
C VAL A 134 -5.03 2.69 -10.75
N LYS A 135 -5.21 3.56 -11.74
CA LYS A 135 -4.11 4.36 -12.28
C LYS A 135 -3.87 5.55 -11.36
N LEU A 136 -2.97 5.36 -10.40
CA LEU A 136 -2.40 6.41 -9.61
C LEU A 136 -1.27 7.07 -10.42
N LYS A 137 -1.40 8.35 -10.73
CA LYS A 137 -0.27 9.09 -11.30
C LYS A 137 0.75 9.42 -10.23
N LYS A 138 0.28 9.80 -9.03
CA LYS A 138 1.12 10.31 -7.95
C LYS A 138 0.62 9.85 -6.57
N ALA A 139 1.52 9.47 -5.67
CA ALA A 139 1.21 8.95 -4.32
C ALA A 139 2.24 9.37 -3.26
N ARG A 140 1.81 9.55 -1.99
CA ARG A 140 2.68 9.76 -0.81
C ARG A 140 2.69 8.57 0.16
N GLU A 141 1.56 7.89 0.34
CA GLU A 141 1.47 6.70 1.19
C GLU A 141 0.66 5.60 0.50
N LEU A 142 1.19 4.38 0.50
CA LEU A 142 0.57 3.17 -0.04
C LEU A 142 0.64 2.06 1.01
N SER A 143 -0.52 1.51 1.36
CA SER A 143 -0.63 0.38 2.27
C SER A 143 -1.52 -0.71 1.66
N VAL A 144 -1.03 -1.95 1.66
CA VAL A 144 -1.80 -3.12 1.20
C VAL A 144 -1.64 -4.26 2.19
N PHE A 145 -2.68 -4.50 2.98
CA PHE A 145 -2.74 -5.60 3.93
C PHE A 145 -3.59 -6.75 3.39
N ILE A 146 -3.01 -7.95 3.30
CA ILE A 146 -3.75 -9.15 2.89
C ILE A 146 -3.95 -10.06 4.10
N GLU A 147 -5.21 -10.28 4.48
CA GLU A 147 -5.57 -11.24 5.51
C GLU A 147 -5.22 -12.65 5.04
N CYS A 148 -4.49 -13.39 5.90
CA CYS A 148 -4.11 -14.78 5.66
C CYS A 148 -3.33 -15.00 4.35
N ALA A 149 -2.33 -14.14 4.05
CA ALA A 149 -1.45 -14.32 2.90
C ALA A 149 -0.64 -15.63 3.01
N TYR A 150 -0.79 -16.53 2.03
CA TYR A 150 -0.06 -17.80 2.00
C TYR A 150 1.14 -17.75 1.02
N PRO A 151 2.26 -18.44 1.30
CA PRO A 151 3.45 -18.39 0.43
C PRO A 151 3.20 -18.76 -1.05
N ASN A 152 2.28 -19.68 -1.33
CA ASN A 152 1.90 -20.07 -2.70
C ASN A 152 1.14 -18.96 -3.47
N GLU A 153 0.76 -17.88 -2.80
CA GLU A 153 0.04 -16.75 -3.39
C GLU A 153 0.95 -15.58 -3.80
N GLN A 154 2.26 -15.69 -3.55
CA GLN A 154 3.24 -14.62 -3.81
C GLN A 154 3.19 -14.09 -5.25
N GLU A 155 3.06 -14.97 -6.26
CA GLU A 155 2.97 -14.54 -7.67
C GLU A 155 1.68 -13.75 -7.96
N SER A 156 0.57 -14.19 -7.36
CA SER A 156 -0.72 -13.51 -7.50
C SER A 156 -0.68 -12.12 -6.87
N PHE A 157 -0.06 -12.00 -5.69
CA PHE A 157 0.17 -10.72 -5.05
C PHE A 157 1.09 -9.81 -5.87
N TYR A 158 2.18 -10.37 -6.40
CA TYR A 158 3.10 -9.63 -7.27
C TYR A 158 2.39 -9.05 -8.50
N LYS A 159 1.48 -9.81 -9.13
CA LYS A 159 0.65 -9.30 -10.24
C LYS A 159 -0.27 -8.18 -9.78
N LEU A 160 -0.90 -8.32 -8.61
CA LEU A 160 -1.79 -7.32 -8.04
C LEU A 160 -1.08 -6.00 -7.73
N THR A 161 0.05 -6.04 -7.01
CA THR A 161 0.82 -4.83 -6.70
C THR A 161 1.27 -4.12 -7.96
N ASN A 162 1.66 -4.86 -9.00
CA ASN A 162 2.04 -4.29 -10.28
C ASN A 162 0.86 -3.66 -11.03
N GLN A 163 -0.35 -4.21 -10.90
CA GLN A 163 -1.56 -3.59 -11.47
C GLN A 163 -1.96 -2.31 -10.75
N LEU A 164 -1.75 -2.23 -9.43
CA LEU A 164 -2.11 -1.08 -8.62
C LEU A 164 -1.06 0.04 -8.67
N PHE A 165 0.23 -0.31 -8.75
CA PHE A 165 1.33 0.63 -8.50
C PHE A 165 2.30 0.79 -9.66
N GLY A 166 2.14 0.01 -10.74
CA GLY A 166 3.20 -0.17 -11.74
C GLY A 166 3.49 1.01 -12.67
N ASP A 167 2.74 2.11 -12.56
CA ASP A 167 2.91 3.34 -13.35
C ASP A 167 2.98 4.61 -12.47
N ILE A 168 3.23 4.47 -11.15
CA ILE A 168 3.25 5.61 -10.23
C ILE A 168 4.49 6.48 -10.44
N VAL A 169 4.27 7.79 -10.50
CA VAL A 169 5.31 8.83 -10.39
C VAL A 169 5.18 9.52 -9.04
N THR A 170 6.18 9.40 -8.17
CA THR A 170 6.16 10.08 -6.88
C THR A 170 6.03 11.61 -7.04
N THR A 171 4.99 12.22 -6.47
CA THR A 171 4.84 13.70 -6.37
C THR A 171 5.72 14.31 -5.31
N SER A 172 5.90 13.52 -4.26
CA SER A 172 6.45 13.91 -3.00
C SER A 172 7.89 13.45 -2.97
N SER A 173 8.72 14.24 -2.28
CA SER A 173 10.04 13.81 -1.89
C SER A 173 10.01 12.66 -0.88
N GLU A 174 8.83 12.36 -0.33
CA GLU A 174 8.58 11.33 0.67
C GLU A 174 7.57 10.28 0.15
N LEU A 175 7.88 8.99 0.31
CA LEU A 175 6.96 7.87 0.07
C LEU A 175 6.96 6.92 1.28
N THR A 176 5.78 6.47 1.68
CA THR A 176 5.60 5.43 2.69
C THR A 176 4.92 4.20 2.08
N LEU A 177 5.52 3.02 2.28
CA LEU A 177 5.04 1.71 1.85
C LEU A 177 4.77 0.85 3.09
N CYS A 178 3.52 0.46 3.33
CA CYS A 178 3.08 -0.23 4.55
C CYS A 178 2.39 -1.57 4.27
N GLU A 179 2.58 -2.51 5.20
CA GLU A 179 1.77 -3.74 5.35
C GLU A 179 1.78 -4.74 4.18
N PHE A 180 2.65 -4.55 3.18
CA PHE A 180 2.79 -5.48 2.06
C PHE A 180 3.20 -6.89 2.56
N PRO A 181 2.36 -7.94 2.37
CA PRO A 181 2.67 -9.31 2.82
C PRO A 181 3.83 -9.96 2.06
N PHE A 182 4.09 -9.53 0.82
CA PHE A 182 5.19 -10.01 0.00
C PHE A 182 5.95 -8.85 -0.64
N ARG A 183 7.07 -9.19 -1.30
CA ARG A 183 7.95 -8.25 -2.00
C ARG A 183 7.23 -7.44 -3.08
N VAL A 184 7.59 -6.15 -3.18
CA VAL A 184 7.19 -5.22 -4.24
C VAL A 184 8.30 -5.12 -5.31
N ASP A 185 7.93 -5.05 -6.59
CA ASP A 185 8.87 -4.74 -7.68
C ASP A 185 9.13 -3.23 -7.74
N PHE A 186 10.25 -2.80 -7.16
CA PHE A 186 10.64 -1.40 -7.14
C PHE A 186 10.98 -0.84 -8.53
N ASN A 187 11.25 -1.68 -9.55
CA ASN A 187 11.56 -1.18 -10.90
C ASN A 187 10.36 -0.54 -11.60
N ARG A 188 9.16 -0.75 -11.08
CA ARG A 188 7.90 -0.30 -11.69
C ARG A 188 7.43 1.06 -11.17
N ILE A 189 8.02 1.55 -10.09
CA ILE A 189 7.70 2.87 -9.55
C ILE A 189 8.75 3.87 -10.04
N SER A 190 8.32 5.04 -10.48
CA SER A 190 9.24 6.11 -10.87
C SER A 190 9.70 6.92 -9.66
N TRP A 191 11.02 6.90 -9.43
CA TRP A 191 11.69 7.42 -8.24
C TRP A 191 12.32 8.81 -8.40
N ILE A 192 12.03 9.50 -9.50
CA ILE A 192 12.81 10.65 -9.99
C ILE A 192 13.04 11.74 -8.92
N ASN A 193 12.09 11.94 -8.01
CA ASN A 193 12.17 12.98 -6.97
C ASN A 193 12.22 12.44 -5.53
N LEU A 194 12.30 11.12 -5.34
CA LEU A 194 12.19 10.53 -4.02
C LEU A 194 13.47 10.77 -3.21
N THR A 195 13.37 11.47 -2.08
CA THR A 195 14.47 11.70 -1.14
C THR A 195 14.33 10.93 0.17
N ASP A 196 13.11 10.54 0.54
CA ASP A 196 12.81 9.89 1.80
C ASP A 196 11.85 8.72 1.57
N LEU A 197 12.26 7.52 1.97
CA LEU A 197 11.48 6.30 1.81
C LEU A 197 11.27 5.63 3.16
N ILE A 198 10.01 5.35 3.49
CA ILE A 198 9.64 4.55 4.66
C ILE A 198 9.07 3.23 4.16
N CYS A 199 9.77 2.14 4.43
CA CYS A 199 9.37 0.78 4.11
C CYS A 199 8.95 0.07 5.40
N SER A 200 7.65 0.11 5.70
CA SER A 200 7.03 -0.67 6.78
C SER A 200 6.51 -2.02 6.28
N MET A 201 7.33 -2.71 5.49
CA MET A 201 7.07 -4.04 4.94
C MET A 201 8.30 -4.92 5.14
N ARG A 202 8.12 -6.23 5.08
CA ARG A 202 9.22 -7.20 5.22
C ARG A 202 10.14 -7.09 4.00
N MET A 203 11.41 -6.75 4.21
CA MET A 203 12.41 -6.60 3.16
C MET A 203 13.60 -7.52 3.42
N ASP A 204 13.99 -8.31 2.42
CA ASP A 204 15.20 -9.12 2.55
C ASP A 204 16.45 -8.23 2.54
N VAL A 205 17.38 -8.48 3.46
CA VAL A 205 18.59 -7.67 3.63
C VAL A 205 19.42 -7.58 2.34
N LEU A 206 19.41 -8.64 1.52
CA LEU A 206 20.17 -8.73 0.26
C LEU A 206 19.54 -7.88 -0.85
N GLU A 207 18.28 -7.48 -0.69
CA GLU A 207 17.57 -6.63 -1.65
C GLU A 207 17.86 -5.15 -1.44
N ILE A 208 18.24 -4.75 -0.22
CA ILE A 208 18.52 -3.36 0.14
C ILE A 208 19.56 -2.74 -0.81
N PRO A 209 20.75 -3.32 -1.07
CA PRO A 209 21.71 -2.74 -2.02
C PRO A 209 21.13 -2.51 -3.42
N THR A 210 20.25 -3.39 -3.88
CA THR A 210 19.58 -3.27 -5.18
C THR A 210 18.57 -2.14 -5.17
N LEU A 211 17.80 -2.00 -4.08
CA LEU A 211 16.91 -0.87 -3.89
C LEU A 211 17.70 0.45 -3.88
N LEU A 212 18.82 0.50 -3.16
CA LEU A 212 19.65 1.70 -3.03
C LEU A 212 20.22 2.17 -4.37
N SER A 213 20.62 1.25 -5.24
CA SER A 213 21.13 1.61 -6.58
C SER A 213 20.04 2.13 -7.52
N GLN A 214 18.77 1.80 -7.26
CA GLN A 214 17.62 2.26 -8.02
C GLN A 214 17.11 3.64 -7.57
N LEU A 215 17.57 4.15 -6.43
CA LEU A 215 17.07 5.37 -5.79
C LEU A 215 18.18 6.45 -5.71
N PRO A 216 18.59 7.06 -6.83
CA PRO A 216 19.74 7.96 -6.87
C PRO A 216 19.55 9.25 -6.08
N CYS A 217 18.30 9.69 -5.86
CA CYS A 217 18.02 10.92 -5.11
C CYS A 217 17.77 10.67 -3.61
N LEU A 218 17.79 9.41 -3.16
CA LEU A 218 17.44 9.05 -1.79
C LEU A 218 18.49 9.54 -0.79
N LYS A 219 18.00 10.20 0.26
CA LYS A 219 18.77 10.73 1.38
C LYS A 219 18.46 10.00 2.67
N SER A 220 17.23 9.54 2.85
CA SER A 220 16.78 8.81 4.03
C SER A 220 16.03 7.53 3.65
N LEU A 221 16.34 6.43 4.34
CA LEU A 221 15.62 5.17 4.25
C LEU A 221 15.30 4.66 5.65
N LEU A 222 14.03 4.40 5.91
CA LEU A 222 13.58 3.67 7.10
C LEU A 222 13.04 2.31 6.66
N ILE A 223 13.54 1.23 7.26
CA ILE A 223 13.04 -0.14 7.07
C ILE A 223 12.54 -0.62 8.43
N SER A 224 11.27 -1.01 8.52
CA SER A 224 10.66 -1.40 9.79
C SER A 224 10.61 -2.90 10.06
N ARG A 225 10.94 -3.73 9.05
CA ARG A 225 10.97 -5.20 9.13
C ARG A 225 11.99 -5.73 8.13
N ILE A 226 13.06 -6.35 8.62
CA ILE A 226 14.05 -7.04 7.79
C ILE A 226 13.81 -8.56 7.82
N SER A 227 14.14 -9.23 6.72
CA SER A 227 14.15 -10.69 6.63
C SER A 227 15.42 -11.20 5.98
N PHE A 228 15.65 -12.50 6.08
CA PHE A 228 16.81 -13.18 5.53
C PHE A 228 16.36 -14.46 4.86
N THR A 229 16.81 -14.65 3.62
CA THR A 229 16.61 -15.89 2.87
C THR A 229 17.16 -17.11 3.62
N ASP A 230 18.31 -16.95 4.31
CA ASP A 230 18.82 -17.91 5.30
C ASP A 230 19.07 -17.21 6.64
N ALA A 231 18.09 -17.28 7.53
CA ALA A 231 18.16 -16.66 8.86
C ALA A 231 19.25 -17.29 9.75
N SER A 232 19.55 -18.58 9.58
CA SER A 232 20.52 -19.27 10.45
C SER A 232 21.95 -18.84 10.13
N GLN A 233 22.25 -18.72 8.84
CA GLN A 233 23.54 -18.21 8.37
C GLN A 233 23.68 -16.71 8.70
N ALA A 234 22.63 -15.92 8.47
CA ALA A 234 22.66 -14.49 8.73
C ALA A 234 22.99 -14.15 10.19
N VAL A 235 22.40 -14.85 11.16
CA VAL A 235 22.68 -14.61 12.59
C VAL A 235 24.17 -14.79 12.89
N GLY A 236 24.80 -15.83 12.33
CA GLY A 236 26.25 -16.03 12.47
C GLY A 236 27.06 -14.90 11.82
N ASP A 237 26.69 -14.49 10.62
CA ASP A 237 27.43 -13.49 9.83
C ASP A 237 27.36 -12.08 10.45
N TYR A 238 26.19 -11.65 10.93
CA TYR A 238 25.98 -10.30 11.46
C TYR A 238 26.27 -10.16 12.96
N GLN A 239 26.30 -11.25 13.73
CA GLN A 239 26.75 -11.22 15.14
C GLN A 239 28.24 -11.51 15.31
N SER A 240 28.90 -12.05 14.27
CA SER A 240 30.33 -12.34 14.32
C SER A 240 31.16 -11.06 14.48
N PRO A 241 32.21 -11.04 15.33
CA PRO A 241 33.20 -9.95 15.36
C PRO A 241 33.87 -9.72 14.00
N GLU A 242 33.79 -10.70 13.10
CA GLU A 242 34.33 -10.67 11.75
C GLU A 242 33.38 -10.09 10.70
N TRP A 243 32.28 -9.43 11.11
CA TRP A 243 31.33 -8.78 10.19
C TRP A 243 32.02 -7.86 9.17
N HIS A 244 33.16 -7.27 9.53
CA HIS A 244 34.01 -6.44 8.65
C HIS A 244 34.57 -7.20 7.44
N LYS A 245 34.65 -8.54 7.49
CA LYS A 245 35.07 -9.39 6.36
C LYS A 245 33.97 -9.55 5.30
N LEU A 246 32.71 -9.27 5.64
CA LEU A 246 31.60 -9.20 4.66
C LEU A 246 31.66 -7.94 3.80
N VAL A 247 32.55 -7.00 4.11
CA VAL A 247 32.65 -5.66 3.51
C VAL A 247 33.69 -5.68 2.39
N ALA A 248 33.36 -6.24 1.23
CA ALA A 248 34.26 -6.22 0.07
C ALA A 248 33.96 -5.08 -0.92
N THR A 249 32.69 -4.69 -1.07
CA THR A 249 32.27 -3.77 -2.14
C THR A 249 31.41 -2.64 -1.58
N PRO A 250 31.82 -1.36 -1.76
CA PRO A 250 31.00 -0.21 -1.43
C PRO A 250 29.65 -0.23 -2.16
N ILE A 251 28.62 0.32 -1.52
CA ILE A 251 27.31 0.59 -2.13
C ILE A 251 27.30 2.07 -2.50
N GLU A 252 27.33 2.36 -3.80
CA GLU A 252 27.27 3.73 -4.30
C GLU A 252 25.84 4.28 -4.17
N THR A 253 25.65 5.18 -3.22
CA THR A 253 24.38 5.86 -2.97
C THR A 253 24.63 7.21 -2.31
N HIS A 254 23.60 8.08 -2.30
CA HIS A 254 23.63 9.39 -1.66
C HIS A 254 22.98 9.41 -0.27
N ILE A 255 22.56 8.24 0.24
CA ILE A 255 21.91 8.12 1.54
C ILE A 255 22.79 8.63 2.66
N LYS A 256 22.18 9.44 3.54
CA LYS A 256 22.82 9.96 4.76
C LYS A 256 22.24 9.35 6.02
N SER A 257 21.01 8.84 5.95
CA SER A 257 20.30 8.23 7.06
C SER A 257 19.70 6.90 6.64
N LEU A 258 20.07 5.83 7.34
CA LEU A 258 19.43 4.52 7.25
C LEU A 258 18.96 4.15 8.66
N ILE A 259 17.67 3.94 8.82
CA ILE A 259 17.07 3.51 10.08
C ILE A 259 16.54 2.10 9.85
N ILE A 260 17.03 1.15 10.61
CA ILE A 260 16.52 -0.22 10.63
C ILE A 260 15.83 -0.38 11.97
N TYR A 261 14.51 -0.33 11.94
CA TYR A 261 13.67 -0.67 13.07
C TYR A 261 13.24 -2.12 12.88
N GLU A 262 13.42 -2.96 13.89
CA GLU A 262 12.92 -4.33 13.86
C GLU A 262 11.95 -4.48 15.02
N TYR A 263 10.80 -5.12 14.80
CA TYR A 263 10.01 -5.58 15.92
C TYR A 263 10.81 -6.71 16.58
N PHE A 264 11.42 -6.44 17.73
CA PHE A 264 12.34 -7.32 18.49
C PHE A 264 11.77 -8.69 18.94
N HIS A 265 10.68 -9.15 18.34
CA HIS A 265 10.14 -10.50 18.50
C HIS A 265 10.88 -11.55 17.66
N GLU A 266 11.42 -11.18 16.48
CA GLU A 266 12.08 -12.13 15.56
C GLU A 266 13.61 -12.15 15.70
N TYR A 267 14.24 -11.02 16.01
CA TYR A 267 15.71 -10.91 16.10
C TYR A 267 16.17 -10.10 17.33
N SER A 268 17.39 -10.38 17.81
CA SER A 268 17.98 -9.65 18.95
C SER A 268 18.48 -8.26 18.57
N GLU A 269 18.56 -7.35 19.55
CA GLU A 269 19.14 -6.00 19.36
C GLU A 269 20.55 -6.04 18.76
N SER A 270 21.41 -6.94 19.25
CA SER A 270 22.78 -7.12 18.73
C SER A 270 22.81 -7.52 17.26
N PHE A 271 21.82 -8.28 16.81
CA PHE A 271 21.70 -8.66 15.41
C PHE A 271 21.28 -7.47 14.54
N ALA A 272 20.27 -6.71 14.96
CA ALA A 272 19.85 -5.48 14.27
C ALA A 272 21.01 -4.46 14.18
N ALA A 273 21.78 -4.31 15.27
CA ALA A 273 22.98 -3.49 15.29
C ALA A 273 24.04 -3.98 14.29
N GLY A 274 24.26 -5.30 14.19
CA GLY A 274 25.17 -5.90 13.21
C GLY A 274 24.79 -5.59 11.76
N VAL A 275 23.50 -5.66 11.44
CA VAL A 275 22.97 -5.30 10.10
C VAL A 275 23.16 -3.80 9.82
N TYR A 276 22.89 -2.93 10.80
CA TYR A 276 23.14 -1.51 10.66
C TYR A 276 24.62 -1.19 10.43
N LEU A 277 25.53 -1.79 11.22
CA LEU A 277 26.98 -1.62 11.08
C LEU A 277 27.48 -2.11 9.72
N TYR A 278 26.93 -3.22 9.22
CA TYR A 278 27.22 -3.71 7.88
C TYR A 278 26.92 -2.66 6.80
N PHE A 279 25.74 -2.03 6.83
CA PHE A 279 25.40 -0.99 5.86
C PHE A 279 26.21 0.29 6.06
N MET A 280 26.43 0.72 7.30
CA MET A 280 27.27 1.89 7.61
C MET A 280 28.71 1.71 7.09
N ALA A 281 29.27 0.50 7.17
CA ALA A 281 30.59 0.20 6.63
C ALA A 281 30.62 0.18 5.09
N ARG A 282 29.52 -0.19 4.43
CA ARG A 282 29.42 -0.28 2.97
C ARG A 282 28.97 1.01 2.29
N ILE A 283 28.32 1.94 3.00
CA ILE A 283 27.77 3.18 2.42
C ILE A 283 28.63 4.38 2.84
N PRO A 284 29.52 4.89 1.96
CA PRO A 284 30.49 5.93 2.33
C PRO A 284 29.87 7.25 2.80
N SER A 285 28.67 7.57 2.32
CA SER A 285 27.94 8.79 2.70
C SER A 285 27.40 8.76 4.13
N MET A 286 27.18 7.57 4.71
CA MET A 286 26.77 7.42 6.12
C MET A 286 27.94 7.59 7.09
N GLN A 287 29.15 7.22 6.69
CA GLN A 287 30.36 7.34 7.51
C GLN A 287 30.73 8.80 7.83
N LYS A 288 30.21 9.74 7.04
CA LYS A 288 30.44 11.18 7.20
C LYS A 288 29.35 11.87 8.04
N ALA A 289 28.28 11.17 8.40
CA ALA A 289 27.18 11.70 9.21
C ALA A 289 27.43 11.42 10.70
N PRO A 290 27.07 12.34 11.62
CA PRO A 290 27.13 12.06 13.05
C PRO A 290 26.18 10.90 13.38
N ALA A 291 26.70 9.82 13.96
CA ALA A 291 25.92 8.65 14.31
C ALA A 291 24.83 9.01 15.34
N SER A 292 23.56 8.84 15.00
CA SER A 292 22.45 8.81 15.95
C SER A 292 21.83 7.43 15.94
N ILE A 293 22.19 6.62 16.95
CA ILE A 293 21.48 5.37 17.26
C ILE A 293 20.32 5.80 18.15
N THR A 294 19.09 5.62 17.68
CA THR A 294 17.90 5.82 18.52
C THR A 294 17.46 4.43 18.99
N PRO A 295 17.41 4.16 20.29
CA PRO A 295 16.94 2.89 20.83
C PRO A 295 15.47 2.63 20.50
#